data_AF-A0A821K2H2-F1
#
_entry.id   AF-A0A821K2H2-F1
#
_cell.length_a   1.000
_cell.length_b   1.000
_cell.length_c   1.000
_cell.angle_alpha   90.00
_cell.angle_beta   90.00
_cell.angle_gamma   90.00
#
_symmetry.space_group_name_H-M   'P 1'
#
loop_
_entity.id
_entity.type
_entity.pdbx_description
1 polymer ?
#
loop_
_entity_poly.entity_id
_entity_poly.type
_entity_poly.pdbx_seq_one_letter_code
_entity_poly.pdbx_strand_id
1 'polypeptide(L)'
;MLWKPVVYQSAERSIEQNTLMEIYKIKNDVALDSHIDRGIYYSILPHPTVSAFNISLGQANDGFFTKTNYTFIQFAAGLDVLQPDSTTKFVSVALIASLALPGIVAIIAVIFIVKRRVSQQAASSYDAIDS
;
A
#
# COMPACT_ATOMS: atom_id res chain seq x y z
N MET A 1 -6.38 1.62 13.07
CA MET A 1 -4.94 1.36 13.32
C MET A 1 -4.28 1.11 11.97
N LEU A 2 -3.15 1.75 11.70
CA LEU A 2 -2.34 1.53 10.50
C LEU A 2 -0.94 1.11 10.93
N TRP A 3 -0.39 0.09 10.29
CA TRP A 3 0.97 -0.37 10.53
C TRP A 3 1.52 -1.04 9.27
N LYS A 4 2.85 -1.15 9.18
CA LYS A 4 3.51 -1.92 8.12
C LYS A 4 3.82 -3.32 8.65
N PRO A 5 3.63 -4.40 7.86
CA PRO A 5 3.90 -5.77 8.30
C PRO A 5 5.41 -6.08 8.32
N VAL A 6 6.21 -5.21 8.92
CA VAL A 6 7.68 -5.25 8.90
C VAL A 6 8.22 -5.02 10.30
N VAL A 7 9.20 -5.82 10.70
CA VAL A 7 9.92 -5.69 11.98
C VAL A 7 11.39 -5.44 11.68
N TYR A 8 12.02 -4.54 12.45
CA TYR A 8 13.43 -4.21 12.28
C TYR A 8 14.31 -4.89 13.31
N GLN A 9 15.46 -5.35 12.84
CA GLN A 9 16.51 -6.04 13.58
C GLN A 9 17.59 -5.10 14.12
N SER A 10 17.61 -3.83 13.70
CA SER A 10 18.58 -2.84 14.13
C SER A 10 17.96 -1.44 14.28
N ALA A 11 18.67 -0.56 14.98
CA ALA A 11 18.26 0.83 15.18
C ALA A 11 18.27 1.66 13.88
N GLU A 12 19.07 1.26 12.88
CA GLU A 12 19.16 1.94 11.57
C GLU A 12 17.90 1.74 10.72
N ARG A 13 17.06 0.73 11.03
CA ARG A 13 15.78 0.47 10.34
C ARG A 13 15.90 0.39 8.81
N SER A 14 16.97 -0.25 8.33
CA SER A 14 17.20 -0.44 6.90
C SER A 14 16.38 -1.60 6.33
N ILE A 15 16.20 -1.62 5.01
CA ILE A 15 15.49 -2.70 4.29
C ILE A 15 16.21 -4.05 4.47
N GLU A 16 17.53 -4.03 4.55
CA GLU A 16 18.35 -5.23 4.72
C GLU A 16 18.26 -5.83 6.12
N GLN A 17 17.89 -5.00 7.10
CA GLN A 17 17.76 -5.37 8.51
C GLN A 17 16.30 -5.56 8.91
N ASN A 18 15.44 -5.95 7.96
CA ASN A 18 14.04 -6.24 8.23
C ASN A 18 13.75 -7.75 8.22
N THR A 19 12.70 -8.15 8.93
CA THR A 19 12.10 -9.49 8.81
C THR A 19 10.60 -9.37 8.65
N LEU A 20 9.99 -10.46 8.21
CA LEU A 20 8.55 -10.59 8.08
C LEU A 20 7.86 -10.69 9.45
N MET A 21 6.64 -10.17 9.48
CA MET A 21 5.72 -10.26 10.59
C MET A 21 4.49 -11.05 10.16
N GLU A 22 4.05 -11.99 10.98
CA GLU A 22 2.79 -12.69 10.76
C GLU A 22 1.72 -12.17 11.74
N ILE A 23 0.51 -12.01 11.23
CA ILE A 23 -0.63 -11.46 11.98
C ILE A 23 -1.74 -12.48 11.94
N TYR A 24 -2.20 -12.88 13.12
CA TYR A 24 -3.28 -13.83 13.24
C TYR A 24 -4.64 -13.13 13.16
N LYS A 25 -5.67 -13.92 12.86
CA LYS A 25 -7.05 -13.44 12.81
C LYS A 25 -7.46 -12.79 14.13
N ILE A 26 -8.20 -11.69 14.00
CA ILE A 26 -8.79 -10.98 15.14
C ILE A 26 -9.83 -11.90 15.79
N LYS A 27 -9.73 -12.05 17.10
CA LYS A 27 -10.75 -12.65 17.97
C LYS A 27 -11.57 -11.53 18.60
N ASN A 28 -12.88 -11.61 18.46
CA ASN A 28 -13.81 -10.67 19.10
C ASN A 28 -14.27 -11.21 20.45
N ASP A 29 -14.84 -10.33 21.27
CA ASP A 29 -15.46 -10.65 22.56
C ASP A 29 -14.51 -11.32 23.56
N VAL A 30 -13.28 -10.82 23.62
CA VAL A 30 -12.27 -11.29 24.56
C VAL A 30 -12.53 -10.66 25.94
N ALA A 31 -12.53 -11.48 26.98
CA ALA A 31 -12.68 -10.98 28.34
C ALA A 31 -11.42 -10.19 28.76
N LEU A 32 -11.61 -8.99 29.30
CA LEU A 32 -10.52 -8.26 29.97
C LEU A 32 -10.22 -8.94 31.30
N ASP A 33 -8.97 -9.33 31.51
CA ASP A 33 -8.55 -10.11 32.69
C ASP A 33 -8.39 -9.25 33.95
N SER A 34 -8.17 -7.93 33.80
CA SER A 34 -7.91 -7.03 34.93
C SER A 34 -9.12 -6.19 35.35
N HIS A 35 -9.28 -6.03 36.67
CA HIS A 35 -10.32 -5.18 37.25
C HIS A 35 -10.12 -3.69 36.93
N ILE A 36 -8.86 -3.25 36.73
CA ILE A 36 -8.52 -1.86 36.41
C ILE A 36 -8.95 -1.51 34.98
N ASP A 37 -8.70 -2.41 34.03
CA ASP A 37 -9.11 -2.22 32.63
C ASP A 37 -10.64 -2.21 32.52
N ARG A 38 -11.33 -3.11 33.23
CA ARG A 38 -12.80 -3.10 33.27
C ARG A 38 -13.34 -1.75 33.79
N GLY A 39 -12.80 -1.21 34.88
CA GLY A 39 -13.30 0.05 35.46
C GLY A 39 -13.26 1.23 34.49
N ILE A 40 -12.16 1.40 33.75
CA ILE A 40 -12.00 2.50 32.80
C ILE A 40 -12.84 2.25 31.53
N TYR A 41 -12.84 1.02 30.99
CA TYR A 41 -13.58 0.73 29.76
C TYR A 41 -15.11 0.78 29.97
N TYR A 42 -15.63 0.23 31.06
CA TYR A 42 -17.07 0.25 31.35
C TYR A 42 -17.59 1.62 31.80
N SER A 43 -16.72 2.53 32.27
CA SER A 43 -17.13 3.91 32.62
C SER A 43 -17.25 4.82 31.41
N ILE A 44 -16.53 4.53 30.32
CA ILE A 44 -16.54 5.32 29.08
C ILE A 44 -17.48 4.70 28.03
N LEU A 45 -17.56 3.36 27.98
CA LEU A 45 -18.37 2.62 27.03
C LEU A 45 -19.35 1.72 27.78
N PRO A 46 -20.67 1.88 27.62
CA PRO A 46 -21.65 1.08 28.34
C PRO A 46 -21.62 -0.41 27.97
N HIS A 47 -21.13 -0.75 26.77
CA HIS A 47 -20.96 -2.12 26.29
C HIS A 47 -19.63 -2.24 25.52
N PRO A 48 -18.49 -2.38 26.22
CA PRO A 48 -17.20 -2.47 25.56
C PRO A 48 -17.05 -3.85 24.92
N THR A 49 -17.03 -3.91 23.59
CA THR A 49 -16.57 -5.09 22.85
C THR A 49 -15.06 -5.01 22.73
N VAL A 50 -14.36 -6.03 23.25
CA VAL A 50 -12.90 -6.10 23.17
C VAL A 50 -12.49 -7.14 22.15
N SER A 51 -11.66 -6.72 21.20
CA SER A 51 -11.07 -7.61 20.21
C SER A 51 -9.57 -7.73 20.45
N ALA A 52 -9.03 -8.94 20.33
CA ALA A 52 -7.61 -9.22 20.46
C ALA A 52 -7.09 -9.93 19.21
N PHE A 53 -5.82 -9.71 18.90
CA PHE A 53 -5.11 -10.44 17.85
C PHE A 53 -3.67 -10.65 18.29
N ASN A 54 -3.06 -11.72 17.77
CA ASN A 54 -1.68 -12.06 18.04
C ASN A 54 -0.81 -11.63 16.86
N ILE A 55 0.44 -11.30 17.17
CA ILE A 55 1.46 -10.96 16.19
C ILE A 55 2.70 -11.81 16.50
N SER A 56 3.24 -12.46 15.49
CA SER A 56 4.51 -13.18 15.54
C SER A 56 5.57 -12.42 14.75
N LEU A 57 6.78 -12.35 15.31
CA LEU A 57 7.88 -11.54 14.80
C LEU A 57 9.03 -12.45 14.38
N GLY A 58 9.50 -12.29 13.15
CA GLY A 58 10.51 -13.15 12.59
C GLY A 58 9.95 -14.43 11.98
N GLN A 59 10.78 -15.08 11.19
CA GLN A 59 10.47 -16.31 10.48
C GLN A 59 11.10 -17.50 11.20
N ALA A 60 10.47 -18.68 11.11
CA ALA A 60 11.06 -19.90 11.64
C ALA A 60 12.49 -20.10 11.08
N ASN A 61 13.45 -20.29 11.99
CA ASN A 61 14.89 -20.49 11.71
C ASN A 61 15.68 -19.26 11.22
N ASP A 62 15.12 -18.05 11.19
CA ASP A 62 15.91 -16.86 10.84
C ASP A 62 16.83 -16.40 11.99
N GLY A 63 16.54 -16.81 13.22
CA GLY A 63 17.27 -16.42 14.43
C GLY A 63 17.08 -14.94 14.79
N PHE A 64 15.99 -14.33 14.31
CA PHE A 64 15.67 -12.90 14.37
C PHE A 64 16.06 -12.24 15.70
N PHE A 65 15.46 -12.67 16.80
CA PHE A 65 15.74 -12.04 18.10
C PHE A 65 17.05 -12.54 18.72
N THR A 66 17.39 -13.80 18.50
CA THR A 66 18.57 -14.43 19.11
C THR A 66 19.88 -13.85 18.59
N LYS A 67 19.91 -13.39 17.33
CA LYS A 67 21.11 -12.83 16.68
C LYS A 67 21.32 -11.36 16.99
N THR A 68 20.25 -10.58 17.09
CA THR A 68 20.33 -9.12 17.18
C THR A 68 20.06 -8.59 18.58
N ASN A 69 19.36 -9.36 19.42
CA ASN A 69 18.83 -8.94 20.71
C ASN A 69 18.06 -7.60 20.62
N TYR A 70 17.43 -7.36 19.47
CA TYR A 70 16.77 -6.11 19.16
C TYR A 70 15.53 -6.37 18.33
N THR A 71 14.42 -5.77 18.76
CA THR A 71 13.13 -5.82 18.07
C THR A 71 12.50 -4.44 18.13
N PHE A 72 12.10 -3.92 16.97
CA PHE A 72 11.34 -2.69 16.88
C PHE A 72 10.13 -2.83 15.96
N ILE A 73 8.95 -2.46 16.47
CA ILE A 73 7.68 -2.39 15.74
C ILE A 73 7.10 -1.00 15.91
N GLN A 74 6.53 -0.46 14.84
CA GLN A 74 5.81 0.81 14.87
C GLN A 74 4.37 0.61 14.41
N PHE A 75 3.42 1.10 15.21
CA PHE A 75 2.01 1.16 14.86
C PHE A 75 1.48 2.57 15.08
N ALA A 76 0.52 2.97 14.27
CA ALA A 76 -0.19 4.23 14.40
C ALA A 76 -1.66 3.96 14.75
N ALA A 77 -2.10 4.54 15.87
CA ALA A 77 -3.49 4.54 16.28
C ALA A 77 -3.99 5.99 16.26
N GLY A 78 -5.15 6.20 15.65
CA GLY A 78 -5.79 7.50 15.55
C GLY A 78 -7.30 7.29 15.44
N LEU A 79 -8.06 8.29 15.90
CA LEU A 79 -9.52 8.32 15.79
C LEU A 79 -9.99 8.78 14.40
N ASP A 80 -9.07 9.26 13.56
CA ASP A 80 -9.32 9.82 12.24
C ASP A 80 -8.61 9.01 11.14
N VAL A 81 -8.85 9.36 9.86
CA VAL A 81 -8.26 8.72 8.68
C VAL A 81 -6.74 8.85 8.72
N LEU A 82 -6.05 7.74 9.01
CA LEU A 82 -4.60 7.68 8.95
C LEU A 82 -4.15 7.91 7.50
N GLN A 83 -3.52 9.05 7.24
CA GLN A 83 -3.05 9.39 5.91
C GLN A 83 -1.92 8.43 5.47
N PRO A 84 -1.95 7.93 4.23
CA PRO A 84 -0.86 7.11 3.71
C PRO A 84 0.44 7.92 3.64
N ASP A 85 1.56 7.25 3.94
CA ASP A 85 2.90 7.82 3.94
C ASP A 85 3.19 8.64 2.67
N SER A 86 3.82 9.81 2.85
CA SER A 86 4.20 10.73 1.76
C SER A 86 5.08 10.07 0.70
N THR A 87 5.94 9.13 1.09
CA THR A 87 6.79 8.36 0.17
C THR A 87 5.96 7.53 -0.82
N THR A 88 4.87 6.91 -0.37
CA THR A 88 3.97 6.14 -1.25
C THR A 88 3.28 7.05 -2.26
N LYS A 89 2.90 8.28 -1.85
CA LYS A 89 2.29 9.26 -2.76
C LYS A 89 3.26 9.67 -3.87
N PHE A 90 4.53 9.89 -3.55
CA PHE A 90 5.55 10.27 -4.52
C PHE A 90 5.79 9.17 -5.58
N VAL A 91 5.94 7.91 -5.14
CA VAL A 91 6.14 6.77 -6.05
C VAL A 91 4.95 6.57 -6.98
N SER A 92 3.73 6.67 -6.45
CA SER A 92 2.51 6.55 -7.27
C SER A 92 2.42 7.62 -8.36
N VAL A 93 2.74 8.88 -8.05
CA VAL A 93 2.76 9.97 -9.04
C VAL A 93 3.84 9.73 -10.10
N ALA A 94 5.02 9.28 -9.70
CA ALA A 94 6.11 8.97 -10.63
C ALA A 94 5.74 7.83 -11.61
N LEU A 95 5.04 6.80 -11.15
CA LEU A 95 4.55 5.69 -11.99
C LEU A 95 3.46 6.14 -12.98
N ILE A 96 2.56 7.02 -12.56
CA ILE A 96 1.53 7.57 -13.45
C ILE A 96 2.19 8.46 -14.52
N ALA A 97 3.15 9.29 -14.11
CA ALA A 97 3.88 10.17 -15.03
C ALA A 97 4.69 9.38 -16.06
N SER A 98 5.32 8.27 -15.67
CA SER A 98 6.10 7.44 -16.59
C SER A 98 5.24 6.72 -17.63
N LEU A 99 3.98 6.40 -17.32
CA LEU A 99 3.02 5.83 -18.28
C LEU A 99 2.33 6.89 -19.15
N ALA A 100 2.17 8.12 -18.65
CA ALA A 100 1.48 9.19 -19.38
C ALA A 100 2.21 9.62 -20.66
N LEU A 101 3.54 9.72 -20.60
CA LEU A 101 4.38 10.15 -21.74
C LEU A 101 4.27 9.20 -22.95
N PRO A 102 4.48 7.88 -22.82
CA PRO A 102 4.28 6.93 -23.91
C PRO A 102 2.84 6.92 -24.44
N GLY A 103 1.85 7.06 -23.55
CA GLY A 103 0.43 7.12 -23.93
C GLY A 103 0.11 8.30 -24.83
N ILE A 104 0.62 9.49 -24.51
CA ILE A 104 0.41 10.70 -25.32
C ILE A 104 1.05 10.55 -26.70
N VAL A 105 2.28 10.03 -26.78
CA VAL A 105 2.97 9.80 -28.05
C VAL A 105 2.20 8.81 -28.92
N ALA A 106 1.68 7.73 -28.33
CA ALA A 106 0.86 6.75 -29.04
C ALA A 106 -0.43 7.38 -29.61
N ILE A 107 -1.11 8.22 -28.83
CA ILE A 107 -2.32 8.93 -29.29
C ILE A 107 -2.01 9.84 -30.47
N ILE A 108 -0.93 10.63 -30.39
CA ILE A 108 -0.52 11.52 -31.48
C ILE A 108 -0.18 10.72 -32.75
N ALA A 109 0.53 9.60 -32.61
CA ALA A 109 0.87 8.73 -33.72
C ALA A 109 -0.38 8.15 -34.40
N VAL A 110 -1.36 7.70 -33.62
CA VAL A 110 -2.64 7.19 -34.16
C VAL A 110 -3.38 8.29 -34.93
N ILE A 111 -3.49 9.50 -34.39
CA ILE A 111 -4.14 10.62 -35.07
C ILE A 111 -3.44 10.94 -36.39
N PHE A 112 -2.11 10.94 -36.40
CA PHE A 112 -1.32 11.24 -37.60
C PHE A 112 -1.53 10.17 -38.68
N ILE A 113 -1.53 8.88 -38.29
CA ILE A 113 -1.78 7.75 -39.20
C ILE A 113 -3.19 7.84 -39.79
N VAL A 114 -4.21 8.13 -38.98
CA VAL A 114 -5.60 8.26 -39.45
C VAL A 114 -5.73 9.40 -40.44
N LYS A 115 -5.20 10.60 -40.12
CA LYS A 115 -5.22 11.74 -41.04
C LYS A 115 -4.51 11.43 -42.36
N ARG A 116 -3.35 10.78 -42.30
CA ARG A 116 -2.58 10.39 -43.49
C ARG A 116 -3.37 9.41 -44.36
N ARG A 117 -4.02 8.41 -43.77
CA ARG A 117 -4.85 7.44 -44.51
C ARG A 117 -6.04 8.10 -45.21
N VAL A 118 -6.76 8.98 -44.51
CA VAL A 118 -7.92 9.67 -45.08
C VAL A 118 -7.50 10.59 -46.23
N SER A 119 -6.38 11.32 -46.09
CA SER A 119 -5.86 12.18 -47.16
C SER A 119 -5.40 11.40 -48.40
N GLN A 120 -4.80 10.22 -48.21
CA GLN A 120 -4.40 9.34 -49.32
C GLN A 120 -5.60 8.74 -50.05
N GLN A 121 -6.66 8.37 -49.32
CA GLN A 121 -7.91 7.90 -49.91
C GLN A 121 -8.63 9.01 -50.68
N ALA A 122 -8.63 10.24 -50.14
CA ALA A 122 -9.19 11.39 -50.86
C ALA A 122 -8.44 11.68 -52.16
N ALA A 123 -7.09 11.70 -52.14
CA ALA A 123 -6.29 11.93 -53.34
C ALA A 123 -6.48 10.83 -54.41
N SER A 124 -6.52 9.56 -54.01
CA SER A 124 -6.78 8.44 -54.93
C SER A 124 -8.18 8.44 -55.54
N SER A 125 -9.15 9.10 -54.90
CA SER A 125 -10.53 9.16 -55.39
C SER A 125 -10.73 10.28 -56.42
N TYR A 126 -9.84 11.28 -56.48
CA TYR A 126 -9.86 12.33 -57.51
C TYR A 126 -9.26 11.84 -58.83
N ASP A 127 -8.17 11.07 -58.80
CA ASP A 127 -7.55 10.52 -60.01
C ASP A 127 -8.45 9.51 -60.75
N ALA A 128 -9.44 8.90 -60.09
CA ALA A 128 -10.34 7.91 -60.68
C ALA A 128 -11.56 8.51 -61.41
N ILE A 129 -11.77 9.84 -61.34
CA ILE A 129 -12.90 10.53 -61.98
C ILE A 129 -12.49 11.19 -63.31
N ASP A 130 -11.19 11.43 -63.51
CA ASP A 130 -10.63 12.09 -64.71
C ASP A 130 -10.08 11.10 -65.77
N SER A 131 -10.31 9.78 -65.60
CA SER A 131 -9.93 8.71 -66.55
C SER A 131 -11.15 8.00 -67.13
#